data_AF-A0A5B7SV50-F1
#
_entry.id   AF-A0A5B7SV50-F1
#
_cell.length_a   1.000
_cell.length_b   1.000
_cell.length_c   1.000
_cell.angle_alpha   90.00
_cell.angle_beta   90.00
_cell.angle_gamma   90.00
#
_symmetry.space_group_name_H-M   'P 1'
#
loop_
_entity.id
_entity.type
_entity.pdbx_description
1 polymer ?
#
loop_
_entity_poly.entity_id
_entity_poly.type
_entity_poly.pdbx_seq_one_letter_code
_entity_poly.pdbx_strand_id
1 'polypeptide(L)'
;MKTTQKVFFRTVSVFFGLLLMTNCGLFDQKDPRPEDPEEETPIIDEPENIISLEEADVIYQNYSRHRIDIIERYEKEKRAPEEEFQASRFVDFDYDTIKQYIAYVDQEAAKAGVKKVTKLRLYFANYPKDKAFPNKKEVIHPRQNSIFMVPTLDRDGVNYGFYIGQDGKPSLITDWKSSMGKGMGLLDEKTQKAYAGFSLNSSLYAGSSLALNFGHGGPPPKTDFE
;
A
#
# COMPACT_ATOMS: atom_id res chain seq x y z
N MET A 1 -59.95 -62.56 -26.65
CA MET A 1 -59.69 -62.17 -25.23
C MET A 1 -58.18 -62.11 -25.05
N LYS A 2 -57.49 -61.12 -24.47
CA LYS A 2 -57.73 -59.73 -23.99
C LYS A 2 -56.31 -59.11 -23.90
N THR A 3 -55.96 -57.86 -24.28
CA THR A 3 -56.71 -56.73 -24.88
C THR A 3 -55.72 -55.78 -25.61
N THR A 4 -56.11 -55.26 -26.78
CA THR A 4 -55.96 -53.88 -27.34
C THR A 4 -54.97 -52.90 -26.64
N GLN A 5 -54.14 -52.08 -27.33
CA GLN A 5 -54.63 -50.89 -28.07
C GLN A 5 -53.58 -50.13 -28.94
N LYS A 6 -53.90 -49.94 -30.25
CA LYS A 6 -53.58 -48.84 -31.23
C LYS A 6 -52.10 -48.41 -31.41
N VAL A 7 -51.43 -48.45 -32.59
CA VAL A 7 -51.74 -48.12 -34.01
C VAL A 7 -51.72 -46.62 -34.37
N PHE A 8 -50.68 -46.15 -35.11
CA PHE A 8 -50.72 -45.44 -36.42
C PHE A 8 -49.27 -45.10 -36.89
N PHE A 9 -48.71 -45.64 -37.99
CA PHE A 9 -48.78 -45.14 -39.39
C PHE A 9 -48.37 -43.65 -39.54
N ARG A 10 -47.19 -43.31 -40.09
CA ARG A 10 -46.83 -43.16 -41.53
C ARG A 10 -45.33 -42.69 -41.61
N THR A 11 -44.52 -42.74 -42.68
CA THR A 11 -44.50 -43.33 -44.06
C THR A 11 -43.10 -43.11 -44.69
N VAL A 12 -42.64 -43.98 -45.63
CA VAL A 12 -41.84 -43.66 -46.87
C VAL A 12 -40.44 -42.99 -46.68
N SER A 13 -39.30 -43.43 -47.23
CA SER A 13 -38.99 -44.44 -48.27
C SER A 13 -37.51 -44.86 -48.31
N VAL A 14 -37.27 -46.07 -48.84
CA VAL A 14 -36.19 -46.47 -49.78
C VAL A 14 -34.70 -46.27 -49.42
N PHE A 15 -34.06 -47.44 -49.17
CA PHE A 15 -32.69 -47.85 -49.50
C PHE A 15 -31.92 -47.04 -50.57
N PHE A 16 -30.64 -46.77 -50.29
CA PHE A 16 -29.41 -47.14 -51.04
C PHE A 16 -28.24 -46.44 -50.30
N GLY A 17 -27.00 -46.91 -50.21
CA GLY A 17 -26.31 -48.06 -50.81
C GLY A 17 -24.80 -47.77 -50.65
N LEU A 18 -23.99 -48.76 -50.29
CA LEU A 18 -22.55 -48.57 -50.05
C LEU A 18 -21.83 -47.97 -51.28
N LEU A 19 -20.94 -47.00 -51.08
CA LEU A 19 -19.73 -46.90 -51.88
C LEU A 19 -18.55 -46.30 -51.08
N LEU A 20 -17.39 -46.93 -51.21
CA LEU A 20 -16.12 -46.53 -50.60
C LEU A 20 -15.47 -45.41 -51.41
N MET A 21 -14.87 -44.41 -50.75
CA MET A 21 -13.76 -43.63 -51.29
C MET A 21 -12.74 -43.24 -50.21
N THR A 22 -11.56 -43.83 -50.36
CA THR A 22 -10.21 -43.32 -50.08
C THR A 22 -10.02 -42.00 -49.32
N ASN A 23 -9.33 -42.12 -48.18
CA ASN A 23 -8.26 -41.26 -47.67
C ASN A 23 -7.66 -40.24 -48.66
N CYS A 24 -7.72 -38.94 -48.31
CA CYS A 24 -6.54 -38.05 -48.29
C CYS A 24 -6.87 -36.67 -47.68
N GLY A 25 -6.09 -36.23 -46.67
CA GLY A 25 -5.97 -34.82 -46.28
C GLY A 25 -7.05 -34.24 -45.36
N LEU A 26 -6.88 -34.41 -44.04
CA LEU A 26 -7.26 -33.33 -43.12
C LEU A 26 -6.34 -32.13 -43.41
N PHE A 27 -6.85 -31.13 -44.11
CA PHE A 27 -6.30 -29.78 -44.02
C PHE A 27 -7.15 -28.99 -43.03
N ASP A 28 -6.49 -28.47 -41.99
CA ASP A 28 -7.07 -27.54 -41.03
C ASP A 28 -7.68 -26.33 -41.77
N GLN A 29 -9.02 -26.31 -41.89
CA GLN A 29 -9.72 -25.03 -42.00
C GLN A 29 -9.81 -24.43 -40.59
N LYS A 30 -8.70 -23.78 -40.21
CA LYS A 30 -8.66 -22.87 -39.07
C LYS A 30 -9.50 -21.66 -39.44
N ASP A 31 -10.78 -21.71 -39.10
CA ASP A 31 -11.74 -20.63 -39.29
C ASP A 31 -11.15 -19.34 -38.69
N PRO A 32 -10.97 -18.25 -39.46
CA PRO A 32 -10.44 -17.01 -38.93
C PRO A 32 -11.52 -16.39 -38.04
N ARG A 33 -11.47 -16.74 -36.75
CA ARG A 33 -12.17 -15.98 -35.70
C ARG A 33 -11.82 -14.50 -35.91
N PRO A 34 -12.81 -13.58 -35.87
CA PRO A 34 -12.51 -12.16 -35.84
C PRO A 34 -11.50 -11.93 -34.71
N GLU A 35 -10.38 -11.30 -35.03
CA GLU A 35 -9.51 -10.75 -34.01
C GLU A 35 -10.35 -9.70 -33.28
N ASP A 36 -10.60 -9.93 -31.99
CA ASP A 36 -11.22 -8.92 -31.13
C ASP A 36 -10.33 -7.67 -31.22
N PRO A 37 -10.89 -6.45 -31.38
CA PRO A 37 -10.09 -5.25 -31.49
C PRO A 37 -9.13 -5.18 -30.30
N GLU A 38 -7.83 -5.21 -30.58
CA GLU A 38 -6.80 -5.14 -29.55
C GLU A 38 -7.00 -3.80 -28.83
N GLU A 39 -7.45 -3.84 -27.57
CA GLU A 39 -7.68 -2.62 -26.80
C GLU A 39 -6.34 -1.89 -26.66
N GLU A 40 -6.15 -0.82 -27.44
CA GLU A 40 -4.95 0.01 -27.40
C GLU A 40 -4.76 0.55 -25.98
N THR A 41 -3.92 -0.11 -25.20
CA THR A 41 -3.60 0.34 -23.84
C THR A 41 -2.96 1.72 -23.94
N PRO A 42 -3.48 2.74 -23.24
CA PRO A 42 -2.98 4.10 -23.38
C PRO A 42 -1.50 4.15 -23.00
N ILE A 43 -0.68 4.69 -23.91
CA ILE A 43 0.74 4.94 -23.66
C ILE A 43 0.81 5.94 -22.50
N ILE A 44 1.47 5.55 -21.41
CA ILE A 44 1.69 6.39 -20.23
C ILE A 44 3.06 7.05 -20.38
N ASP A 45 3.08 8.39 -20.42
CA ASP A 45 4.32 9.16 -20.49
C ASP A 45 5.20 8.95 -19.24
N GLU A 46 6.51 9.05 -19.43
CA GLU A 46 7.49 8.94 -18.35
C GLU A 46 7.37 10.13 -17.37
N PRO A 47 7.29 9.90 -16.05
CA PRO A 47 7.29 10.98 -15.07
C PRO A 47 8.57 11.82 -15.11
N GLU A 48 8.43 13.15 -15.27
CA GLU A 48 9.53 14.14 -15.40
C GLU A 48 10.60 14.09 -14.29
N ASN A 49 10.30 13.49 -13.13
CA ASN A 49 11.16 13.44 -11.95
C ASN A 49 11.88 12.09 -11.77
N ILE A 50 11.93 11.23 -12.79
CA ILE A 50 12.77 10.03 -12.75
C ILE A 50 14.25 10.44 -12.81
N ILE A 51 15.02 10.00 -11.80
CA ILE A 51 16.46 10.24 -11.70
C ILE A 51 17.26 9.11 -12.37
N SER A 52 18.48 9.43 -12.80
CA SER A 52 19.41 8.42 -13.32
C SER A 52 19.94 7.50 -12.21
N LEU A 53 20.44 6.31 -12.58
CA LEU A 53 21.11 5.41 -11.64
C LEU A 53 22.39 6.02 -11.05
N GLU A 54 23.10 6.86 -11.81
CA GLU A 54 24.29 7.57 -11.34
C GLU A 54 23.93 8.63 -10.29
N GLU A 55 22.82 9.36 -10.49
CA GLU A 55 22.29 10.28 -9.47
C GLU A 55 21.82 9.54 -8.21
N ALA A 56 21.16 8.38 -8.38
CA ALA A 56 20.73 7.52 -7.29
C ALA A 56 21.91 7.00 -6.43
N ASP A 57 23.00 6.55 -7.06
CA ASP A 57 24.22 6.17 -6.33
C ASP A 57 24.83 7.38 -5.62
N VAL A 58 24.99 8.52 -6.29
CA VAL A 58 25.56 9.75 -5.68
C VAL A 58 24.82 10.13 -4.39
N ILE A 59 23.48 10.11 -4.38
CA ILE A 59 22.70 10.42 -3.16
C ILE A 59 22.81 9.30 -2.10
N TYR A 60 22.87 8.03 -2.52
CA TYR A 60 23.07 6.89 -1.61
C TYR A 60 24.43 6.94 -0.92
N GLN A 61 25.53 7.14 -1.67
CA GLN A 61 26.88 7.26 -1.10
C GLN A 61 27.06 8.54 -0.27
N ASN A 62 26.32 9.61 -0.58
CA ASN A 62 26.29 10.80 0.26
C ASN A 62 25.59 10.53 1.62
N TYR A 63 24.52 9.72 1.63
CA TYR A 63 23.92 9.25 2.88
C TYR A 63 24.85 8.32 3.67
N SER A 64 25.51 7.36 2.99
CA SER A 64 26.53 6.47 3.57
C SER A 64 27.57 7.25 4.38
N ARG A 65 28.22 8.23 3.74
CA ARG A 65 29.34 9.00 4.31
C ARG A 65 28.95 9.97 5.42
N HIS A 66 27.70 10.42 5.47
CA HIS A 66 27.31 11.55 6.33
C HIS A 66 26.19 11.26 7.33
N ARG A 67 25.60 10.07 7.34
CA ARG A 67 24.49 9.73 8.26
C ARG A 67 24.68 8.43 9.03
N ILE A 68 25.19 7.37 8.41
CA ILE A 68 25.23 6.02 9.00
C ILE A 68 25.99 5.96 10.32
N ASP A 69 27.29 6.29 10.30
CA ASP A 69 28.14 6.29 11.49
C ASP A 69 27.57 7.17 12.64
N ILE A 70 26.90 8.27 12.31
CA ILE A 70 26.27 9.14 13.30
C ILE A 70 25.05 8.46 13.95
N ILE A 71 24.18 7.83 13.14
CA ILE A 71 22.99 7.13 13.61
C ILE A 71 23.40 5.90 14.43
N GLU A 72 24.27 5.05 13.91
CA GLU A 72 24.68 3.79 14.55
C GLU A 72 25.42 4.04 15.87
N ARG A 73 26.36 5.01 15.89
CA ARG A 73 27.02 5.42 17.14
C ARG A 73 26.02 5.98 18.15
N TYR A 74 25.07 6.81 17.74
CA TYR A 74 24.07 7.36 18.67
C TYR A 74 23.18 6.26 19.25
N GLU A 75 22.69 5.36 18.41
CA GLU A 75 21.82 4.25 18.82
C GLU A 75 22.52 3.28 19.77
N LYS A 76 23.79 2.94 19.49
CA LYS A 76 24.62 2.11 20.36
C LYS A 76 24.95 2.87 21.65
N GLU A 77 25.63 4.00 21.59
CA GLU A 77 26.13 4.70 22.79
C GLU A 77 25.03 5.27 23.70
N LYS A 78 23.87 5.68 23.17
CA LYS A 78 22.87 6.47 23.94
C LYS A 78 21.52 5.77 24.15
N ARG A 79 21.15 4.77 23.35
CA ARG A 79 19.82 4.13 23.44
C ARG A 79 19.84 2.65 23.84
N ALA A 80 20.84 1.89 23.38
CA ALA A 80 21.05 0.52 23.82
C ALA A 80 22.52 0.06 23.58
N PRO A 81 23.44 0.30 24.54
CA PRO A 81 24.85 -0.10 24.41
C PRO A 81 25.10 -1.61 24.25
N GLU A 82 24.21 -2.42 24.82
CA GLU A 82 24.27 -3.90 24.80
C GLU A 82 23.60 -4.51 23.55
N GLU A 83 23.02 -3.70 22.66
CA GLU A 83 22.36 -4.16 21.44
C GLU A 83 23.16 -3.71 20.21
N GLU A 84 23.52 -4.64 19.33
CA GLU A 84 23.98 -4.27 17.99
C GLU A 84 22.87 -3.54 17.23
N PHE A 85 23.26 -2.53 16.46
CA PHE A 85 22.34 -1.72 15.68
C PHE A 85 22.96 -1.38 14.33
N GLN A 86 22.19 -1.58 13.27
CA GLN A 86 22.54 -1.19 11.90
C GLN A 86 21.46 -0.24 11.39
N ALA A 87 21.88 0.87 10.78
CA ALA A 87 20.96 1.88 10.28
C ALA A 87 20.23 1.40 9.02
N SER A 88 18.91 1.61 9.00
CA SER A 88 18.07 1.25 7.85
C SER A 88 18.43 2.11 6.63
N ARG A 89 18.53 1.49 5.46
CA ARG A 89 18.94 2.14 4.20
C ARG A 89 17.82 2.28 3.19
N PHE A 90 16.83 1.40 3.26
CA PHE A 90 15.63 1.43 2.44
C PHE A 90 14.41 1.16 3.32
N VAL A 91 13.24 1.39 2.74
CA VAL A 91 11.95 0.91 3.23
C VAL A 91 11.22 0.41 1.99
N ASP A 92 10.98 -0.90 1.92
CA ASP A 92 10.18 -1.49 0.85
C ASP A 92 8.68 -1.32 1.13
N PHE A 93 7.85 -1.57 0.14
CA PHE A 93 6.42 -1.84 0.30
C PHE A 93 6.03 -2.83 -0.79
N ASP A 94 5.10 -3.76 -0.49
CA ASP A 94 4.53 -4.60 -1.53
C ASP A 94 3.88 -3.69 -2.60
N TYR A 95 4.26 -3.89 -3.86
CA TYR A 95 3.85 -3.03 -4.97
C TYR A 95 2.32 -2.97 -5.10
N ASP A 96 1.65 -4.11 -4.97
CA ASP A 96 0.19 -4.21 -4.98
C ASP A 96 -0.46 -3.52 -3.77
N THR A 97 0.17 -3.57 -2.59
CA THR A 97 -0.29 -2.85 -1.39
C THR A 97 -0.24 -1.33 -1.61
N ILE A 98 0.77 -0.80 -2.31
CA ILE A 98 0.81 0.62 -2.68
C ILE A 98 -0.32 0.98 -3.65
N LYS A 99 -0.55 0.17 -4.69
CA LYS A 99 -1.65 0.39 -5.65
C LYS A 99 -3.02 0.33 -4.96
N GLN A 100 -3.24 -0.66 -4.10
CA GLN A 100 -4.45 -0.79 -3.28
C GLN A 100 -4.62 0.42 -2.34
N TYR A 101 -3.54 0.88 -1.70
CA TYR A 101 -3.57 2.02 -0.78
C TYR A 101 -3.94 3.33 -1.49
N ILE A 102 -3.37 3.60 -2.67
CA ILE A 102 -3.73 4.77 -3.49
C ILE A 102 -5.23 4.70 -3.86
N ALA A 103 -5.69 3.56 -4.39
CA ALA A 103 -7.10 3.38 -4.74
C ALA A 103 -8.06 3.50 -3.52
N TYR A 104 -7.63 3.04 -2.34
CA TYR A 104 -8.38 3.18 -1.09
C TYR A 104 -8.44 4.65 -0.63
N VAL A 105 -7.31 5.37 -0.70
CA VAL A 105 -7.24 6.80 -0.39
C VAL A 105 -8.17 7.60 -1.31
N ASP A 106 -8.15 7.34 -2.62
CA ASP A 106 -9.02 8.02 -3.58
C ASP A 106 -10.50 7.69 -3.32
N GLN A 107 -10.82 6.43 -3.00
CA GLN A 107 -12.18 6.01 -2.65
C GLN A 107 -12.71 6.72 -1.39
N GLU A 108 -11.94 6.73 -0.30
CA GLU A 108 -12.37 7.36 0.95
C GLU A 108 -12.40 8.90 0.85
N ALA A 109 -11.47 9.49 0.11
CA ALA A 109 -11.47 10.92 -0.21
C ALA A 109 -12.75 11.31 -0.99
N ALA A 110 -13.11 10.55 -2.03
CA ALA A 110 -14.31 10.79 -2.82
C ALA A 110 -15.59 10.66 -1.99
N LYS A 111 -15.72 9.58 -1.19
CA LYS A 111 -16.85 9.40 -0.25
C LYS A 111 -17.02 10.57 0.71
N ALA A 112 -15.90 11.12 1.19
CA ALA A 112 -15.88 12.25 2.13
C ALA A 112 -16.06 13.63 1.46
N GLY A 113 -16.24 13.68 0.13
CA GLY A 113 -16.40 14.93 -0.61
C GLY A 113 -15.10 15.72 -0.87
N VAL A 114 -13.93 15.08 -0.68
CA VAL A 114 -12.64 15.66 -1.08
C VAL A 114 -12.53 15.60 -2.61
N LYS A 115 -12.56 16.77 -3.26
CA LYS A 115 -12.53 16.88 -4.73
C LYS A 115 -11.26 16.33 -5.38
N LYS A 116 -10.12 16.40 -4.67
CA LYS A 116 -8.81 15.95 -5.16
C LYS A 116 -7.86 15.72 -3.99
N VAL A 117 -7.23 14.54 -3.95
CA VAL A 117 -6.00 14.32 -3.18
C VAL A 117 -4.86 14.96 -3.95
N THR A 118 -4.09 15.81 -3.29
CA THR A 118 -3.16 16.73 -3.97
C THR A 118 -1.72 16.25 -3.98
N LYS A 119 -1.28 15.59 -2.91
CA LYS A 119 0.05 15.00 -2.75
C LYS A 119 -0.05 13.79 -1.81
N LEU A 120 0.92 12.90 -1.92
CA LEU A 120 1.23 11.93 -0.88
C LEU A 120 2.45 12.43 -0.11
N ARG A 121 2.29 12.72 1.18
CA ARG A 121 3.39 13.20 2.03
C ARG A 121 4.03 12.03 2.76
N LEU A 122 5.31 11.80 2.48
CA LEU A 122 6.14 10.86 3.22
C LEU A 122 6.75 11.58 4.43
N TYR A 123 6.69 10.95 5.60
CA TYR A 123 7.33 11.39 6.83
C TYR A 123 8.45 10.43 7.21
N PHE A 124 9.65 10.96 7.46
CA PHE A 124 10.69 10.21 8.15
C PHE A 124 10.27 9.94 9.60
N ALA A 125 10.46 8.71 10.04
CA ALA A 125 10.11 8.23 11.37
C ALA A 125 11.17 7.26 11.90
N ASN A 126 11.06 6.93 13.18
CA ASN A 126 11.75 5.81 13.80
C ASN A 126 10.72 4.97 14.54
N TYR A 127 10.90 3.65 14.51
CA TYR A 127 10.12 2.76 15.35
C TYR A 127 10.46 2.97 16.85
N PRO A 128 9.50 2.73 17.77
CA PRO A 128 9.77 2.81 19.20
C PRO A 128 10.82 1.76 19.63
N LYS A 129 11.31 1.87 20.87
CA LYS A 129 12.12 0.80 21.49
C LYS A 129 11.26 -0.41 21.88
N ASP A 130 9.99 -0.16 22.19
CA ASP A 130 9.04 -1.19 22.61
C ASP A 130 8.72 -2.17 21.48
N LYS A 131 8.48 -3.43 21.82
CA LYS A 131 8.16 -4.50 20.86
C LYS A 131 6.74 -4.42 20.29
N ALA A 132 5.92 -3.50 20.76
CA ALA A 132 4.56 -3.31 20.28
C ALA A 132 4.12 -1.84 20.33
N PHE A 133 3.28 -1.45 19.38
CA PHE A 133 2.58 -0.18 19.39
C PHE A 133 1.45 -0.18 20.45
N PRO A 134 0.89 0.99 20.83
CA PRO A 134 -0.24 1.07 21.76
C PRO A 134 -1.48 0.25 21.36
N ASN A 135 -1.67 -0.01 20.07
CA ASN A 135 -2.74 -0.86 19.53
C ASN A 135 -2.40 -2.37 19.54
N LYS A 136 -1.29 -2.77 20.19
CA LYS A 136 -0.75 -4.13 20.29
C LYS A 136 -0.23 -4.74 18.97
N LYS A 137 -0.16 -3.98 17.86
CA LYS A 137 0.58 -4.42 16.67
C LYS A 137 2.07 -4.54 17.03
N GLU A 138 2.72 -5.61 16.60
CA GLU A 138 4.16 -5.80 16.80
C GLU A 138 4.98 -4.71 16.09
N VAL A 139 6.10 -4.33 16.71
CA VAL A 139 7.09 -3.42 16.16
C VAL A 139 8.23 -4.25 15.59
N ILE A 140 8.19 -4.44 14.27
CA ILE A 140 9.25 -5.09 13.52
C ILE A 140 10.42 -4.10 13.42
N HIS A 141 11.63 -4.55 13.76
CA HIS A 141 12.85 -3.74 13.88
C HIS A 141 12.71 -2.48 14.79
N PRO A 142 12.68 -2.66 16.13
CA PRO A 142 12.68 -1.54 17.06
C PRO A 142 13.81 -0.54 16.83
N ARG A 143 13.58 0.73 17.15
CA ARG A 143 14.51 1.88 17.00
C ARG A 143 14.87 2.26 15.55
N GLN A 144 14.79 1.34 14.59
CA GLN A 144 15.16 1.55 13.19
C GLN A 144 14.37 2.68 12.51
N ASN A 145 14.96 3.24 11.47
CA ASN A 145 14.34 4.27 10.64
C ASN A 145 13.26 3.66 9.76
N SER A 146 12.18 4.40 9.57
CA SER A 146 11.02 4.00 8.77
C SER A 146 10.41 5.23 8.11
N ILE A 147 9.45 5.03 7.21
CA ILE A 147 8.61 6.09 6.67
C ILE A 147 7.13 5.75 6.83
N PHE A 148 6.30 6.78 6.93
CA PHE A 148 4.86 6.63 6.77
C PHE A 148 4.30 7.66 5.80
N MET A 149 3.24 7.27 5.08
CA MET A 149 2.61 8.09 4.06
C MET A 149 1.30 8.68 4.58
N VAL A 150 1.00 9.92 4.19
CA VAL A 150 -0.22 10.64 4.54
C VAL A 150 -0.74 11.37 3.31
N PRO A 151 -2.00 11.16 2.88
CA PRO A 151 -2.57 11.94 1.78
C PRO A 151 -2.82 13.38 2.22
N THR A 152 -2.61 14.32 1.29
CA THR A 152 -2.94 15.74 1.51
C THR A 152 -4.08 16.21 0.63
N LEU A 153 -4.77 17.24 1.11
CA LEU A 153 -5.70 18.04 0.33
C LEU A 153 -5.26 19.51 0.37
N ASP A 154 -5.67 20.30 -0.61
CA ASP A 154 -5.47 21.75 -0.56
C ASP A 154 -6.54 22.41 0.31
N ARG A 155 -6.11 23.33 1.18
CA ARG A 155 -6.95 24.40 1.72
C ARG A 155 -6.15 25.69 1.60
N ASP A 156 -6.73 26.68 0.92
CA ASP A 156 -6.16 28.03 0.78
C ASP A 156 -4.72 28.04 0.21
N GLY A 157 -4.42 27.13 -0.73
CA GLY A 157 -3.10 26.98 -1.35
C GLY A 157 -2.08 26.18 -0.53
N VAL A 158 -2.48 25.71 0.65
CA VAL A 158 -1.62 24.92 1.56
C VAL A 158 -2.08 23.47 1.58
N ASN A 159 -1.11 22.56 1.43
CA ASN A 159 -1.35 21.13 1.37
C ASN A 159 -1.34 20.53 2.78
N TYR A 160 -2.52 20.27 3.35
CA TYR A 160 -2.68 19.71 4.69
C TYR A 160 -2.89 18.20 4.65
N GLY A 161 -2.23 17.47 5.56
CA GLY A 161 -2.49 16.05 5.77
C GLY A 161 -3.84 15.85 6.45
N PHE A 162 -4.65 14.93 5.93
CA PHE A 162 -6.02 14.72 6.39
C PHE A 162 -6.31 13.26 6.74
N TYR A 163 -7.43 13.05 7.44
CA TYR A 163 -8.02 11.76 7.76
C TYR A 163 -9.55 11.87 7.66
N ILE A 164 -10.27 10.75 7.70
CA ILE A 164 -11.74 10.76 7.67
C ILE A 164 -12.30 10.74 9.10
N GLY A 165 -13.08 11.77 9.45
CA GLY A 165 -13.75 11.89 10.75
C GLY A 165 -14.91 10.90 10.91
N GLN A 166 -15.42 10.77 12.14
CA GLN A 166 -16.59 9.92 12.43
C GLN A 166 -17.86 10.39 11.70
N ASP A 167 -17.92 11.67 11.36
CA ASP A 167 -18.99 12.29 10.57
C ASP A 167 -18.84 12.02 9.06
N GLY A 168 -17.86 11.22 8.66
CA GLY A 168 -17.55 10.90 7.27
C GLY A 168 -16.84 12.03 6.50
N LYS A 169 -16.38 13.09 7.17
CA LYS A 169 -15.81 14.28 6.52
C LYS A 169 -14.30 14.39 6.67
N PRO A 170 -13.60 15.09 5.76
CA PRO A 170 -12.16 15.28 5.83
C PRO A 170 -11.76 16.23 6.97
N SER A 171 -11.08 15.69 7.96
CA SER A 171 -10.52 16.40 9.12
C SER A 171 -9.01 16.53 9.00
N LEU A 172 -8.41 17.64 9.48
CA LEU A 172 -6.97 17.82 9.39
C LEU A 172 -6.24 17.16 10.57
N ILE A 173 -5.08 16.56 10.28
CA ILE A 173 -4.22 15.96 11.32
C ILE A 173 -3.69 17.04 12.30
N THR A 174 -3.57 18.30 11.86
CA THR A 174 -3.25 19.45 12.71
C THR A 174 -4.30 19.69 13.79
N ASP A 175 -5.57 19.53 13.45
CA ASP A 175 -6.70 19.84 14.32
C ASP A 175 -6.85 18.74 15.38
N TRP A 176 -6.70 17.48 14.95
CA TRP A 176 -6.56 16.32 15.84
C TRP A 176 -5.38 16.44 16.80
N LYS A 177 -4.18 16.82 16.30
CA LYS A 177 -3.00 17.00 17.18
C LYS A 177 -3.23 18.13 18.19
N SER A 178 -3.89 19.20 17.78
CA SER A 178 -4.22 20.34 18.66
C SER A 178 -5.28 19.99 19.71
N SER A 179 -6.23 19.10 19.39
CA SER A 179 -7.23 18.62 20.36
C SER A 179 -6.60 17.73 21.44
N MET A 180 -5.64 16.86 21.08
CA MET A 180 -4.84 16.11 22.06
C MET A 180 -3.98 17.02 22.95
N GLY A 181 -3.42 18.09 22.40
CA GLY A 181 -2.57 19.04 23.12
C GLY A 181 -3.25 19.79 24.28
N LYS A 182 -4.59 19.85 24.31
CA LYS A 182 -5.35 20.43 25.44
C LYS A 182 -5.40 19.55 26.69
N GLY A 183 -4.90 18.31 26.62
CA GLY A 183 -4.81 17.38 27.76
C GLY A 183 -3.39 16.87 28.07
N MET A 184 -2.38 17.24 27.28
CA MET A 184 -1.00 16.77 27.46
C MET A 184 -0.09 17.98 27.61
N GLY A 185 0.41 18.19 28.83
CA GLY A 185 0.83 19.50 29.33
C GLY A 185 1.84 20.25 28.47
N LEU A 186 1.58 21.54 28.29
CA LEU A 186 2.64 22.55 28.27
C LEU A 186 3.53 22.29 29.49
N LEU A 187 4.81 21.98 29.25
CA LEU A 187 5.82 21.92 30.29
C LEU A 187 6.13 23.34 30.74
N ASP A 188 5.39 23.81 31.74
CA ASP A 188 5.93 24.82 32.64
C ASP A 188 7.01 24.13 33.51
N GLU A 189 8.15 24.80 33.64
CA GLU A 189 9.39 24.15 34.09
C GLU A 189 9.40 24.03 35.62
N LYS A 190 8.92 22.90 36.15
CA LYS A 190 9.24 22.51 37.54
C LYS A 190 9.32 21.01 37.77
N THR A 191 10.49 20.62 38.27
CA THR A 191 10.86 19.30 38.75
C THR A 191 9.83 18.64 39.67
N GLN A 192 9.26 17.51 39.26
CA GLN A 192 8.95 16.40 40.17
C GLN A 192 8.81 15.08 39.39
N LYS A 193 9.35 13.99 39.95
CA LYS A 193 9.27 12.66 39.35
C LYS A 193 7.83 12.13 39.48
N ALA A 194 7.12 12.02 38.36
CA ALA A 194 5.81 11.37 38.30
C ALA A 194 5.92 10.02 37.57
N TYR A 195 5.54 8.93 38.26
CA TYR A 195 5.37 7.63 37.62
C TYR A 195 4.11 7.67 36.74
N ALA A 196 4.28 7.60 35.42
CA ALA A 196 3.19 7.70 34.47
C ALA A 196 2.54 6.33 34.20
N GLY A 197 1.54 5.98 35.01
CA GLY A 197 0.58 4.92 34.67
C GLY A 197 -0.38 5.41 33.57
N PHE A 198 0.01 5.29 32.30
CA PHE A 198 -0.85 5.64 31.16
C PHE A 198 -1.97 4.61 30.97
N SER A 199 -3.15 4.90 31.54
CA SER A 199 -4.41 4.28 31.11
C SER A 199 -4.99 5.10 29.95
N LEU A 200 -4.70 4.67 28.72
CA LEU A 200 -5.32 5.25 27.53
C LEU A 200 -6.70 4.62 27.30
N ASN A 201 -7.76 5.40 27.54
CA ASN A 201 -9.11 5.04 27.08
C ASN A 201 -9.11 4.92 25.55
N SER A 202 -9.42 3.73 25.04
CA SER A 202 -9.36 3.39 23.62
C SER A 202 -10.39 4.09 22.73
N SER A 203 -11.29 4.90 23.30
CA SER A 203 -12.33 5.63 22.57
C SER A 203 -11.85 6.86 21.80
N LEU A 204 -10.62 7.35 22.05
CA LEU A 204 -10.05 8.53 21.37
C LEU A 204 -9.39 8.23 20.01
N TYR A 205 -9.37 6.96 19.57
CA TYR A 205 -8.93 6.54 18.23
C TYR A 205 -10.01 6.68 17.15
N ALA A 206 -11.17 7.26 17.49
CA ALA A 206 -12.35 7.22 16.65
C ALA A 206 -12.29 8.23 15.48
N GLY A 207 -11.59 7.81 14.42
CA GLY A 207 -11.50 8.43 13.09
C GLY A 207 -10.66 7.52 12.19
N SER A 208 -11.04 7.35 10.93
CA SER A 208 -10.31 6.45 10.02
C SER A 208 -9.03 7.13 9.55
N SER A 209 -7.91 6.70 10.13
CA SER A 209 -6.57 7.11 9.69
C SER A 209 -6.32 6.65 8.26
N LEU A 210 -5.91 7.57 7.40
CA LEU A 210 -5.40 7.27 6.06
C LEU A 210 -3.87 7.15 6.05
N ALA A 211 -3.20 7.11 7.22
CA ALA A 211 -1.75 7.00 7.28
C ALA A 211 -1.29 5.54 7.13
N LEU A 212 -0.51 5.24 6.09
CA LEU A 212 0.08 3.91 5.88
C LEU A 212 1.51 3.84 6.43
N ASN A 213 1.75 2.88 7.31
CA ASN A 213 3.07 2.48 7.82
C ASN A 213 3.14 0.94 7.84
N PHE A 214 3.73 0.37 6.80
CA PHE A 214 3.84 -1.08 6.60
C PHE A 214 4.98 -1.45 5.64
N GLY A 215 6.04 -0.65 5.63
CA GLY A 215 7.25 -0.99 4.89
C GLY A 215 8.30 -1.64 5.79
N HIS A 216 8.98 -2.67 5.29
CA HIS A 216 10.03 -3.34 6.03
C HIS A 216 11.33 -2.57 5.83
N GLY A 217 11.62 -1.68 6.78
CA GLY A 217 12.89 -0.98 6.83
C GLY A 217 14.00 -1.94 7.26
N GLY A 218 15.13 -1.92 6.55
CA GLY A 218 16.24 -2.82 6.80
C GLY A 218 17.61 -2.27 6.42
N PRO A 219 18.69 -2.91 6.87
CA PRO A 219 20.04 -2.68 6.31
C PRO A 219 20.06 -3.05 4.83
N PRO A 220 20.94 -2.46 4.01
CA PRO A 220 20.84 -2.55 2.56
C PRO A 220 21.05 -3.99 2.04
N PRO A 221 20.43 -4.38 0.92
CA PRO A 221 20.82 -5.60 0.22
C PRO A 221 22.22 -5.40 -0.36
N LYS A 222 23.05 -6.45 -0.35
CA LYS A 222 24.49 -6.38 -0.69
C LYS A 222 24.82 -6.15 -2.17
N THR A 223 23.88 -5.65 -2.95
CA THR A 223 23.90 -5.76 -4.42
C THR A 223 23.42 -4.53 -5.16
N ASP A 224 22.67 -3.64 -4.50
CA ASP A 224 21.87 -2.64 -5.23
C ASP A 224 22.67 -1.33 -5.40
N PHE A 225 23.36 -0.90 -4.34
CA PHE A 225 24.19 0.31 -4.28
C PHE A 225 25.40 0.17 -3.31
N GLU A 226 25.77 -1.07 -2.92
CA GLU A 226 26.97 -1.34 -2.09
C GLU A 226 28.26 -1.51 -2.91
#